data_AF-A0A967WKT5-F1
#
_entry.id   AF-A0A967WKT5-F1
#
_cell.length_a   1.000
_cell.length_b   1.000
_cell.length_c   1.000
_cell.angle_alpha   90.00
_cell.angle_beta   90.00
_cell.angle_gamma   90.00
#
_symmetry.space_group_name_H-M   'P 1'
#
loop_
_entity.id
_entity.type
_entity.pdbx_description
1 polymer ?
#
loop_
_entity_poly.entity_id
_entity_poly.type
_entity_poly.pdbx_seq_one_letter_code
_entity_poly.pdbx_strand_id
1 'polypeptide(L)'
;MNYRDTLVTCQECGKQFIFTVEKQRQMDEKGLDIAPPDACDACTQRVKHGGKLHGRIRWFDLGKGYGFIADDGGKDLFFHRTGVVLAEDGRLPPLEEGQEVLFEVTESPKGPQATQVTPYHG
;
A
#
# COMPACT_ATOMS: atom_id res chain seq x y z
N MET A 1 11.69 18.77 -26.08
CA MET A 1 12.58 18.39 -24.96
C MET A 1 13.77 17.57 -25.48
N ASN A 2 14.93 17.60 -24.80
CA ASN A 2 16.05 16.70 -25.08
C ASN A 2 15.92 15.45 -24.18
N TYR A 3 15.56 14.32 -24.76
CA TYR A 3 15.47 13.04 -24.06
C TYR A 3 16.84 12.39 -23.95
N ARG A 4 17.17 11.86 -22.77
CA ARG A 4 18.41 11.08 -22.58
C ARG A 4 18.19 10.01 -21.53
N ASP A 5 18.77 8.84 -21.74
CA ASP A 5 18.75 7.79 -20.72
C ASP A 5 19.38 8.33 -19.45
N THR A 6 18.60 8.33 -18.37
CA THR A 6 19.03 8.86 -17.08
C THR A 6 18.92 7.75 -16.06
N LEU A 7 20.00 7.52 -15.32
CA LEU A 7 19.98 6.59 -14.19
C LEU A 7 19.36 7.31 -12.99
N VAL A 8 18.24 6.78 -12.52
CA VAL A 8 17.40 7.38 -11.48
C VAL A 8 17.37 6.45 -10.29
N THR A 9 17.52 7.02 -9.09
CA THR A 9 17.33 6.29 -7.84
C THR A 9 15.97 6.65 -7.28
N CYS A 10 15.09 5.67 -7.07
CA CYS A 10 13.81 5.89 -6.41
C CYS A 10 14.06 6.39 -4.97
N GLN A 11 13.50 7.56 -4.62
CA GLN A 11 13.67 8.13 -3.29
C GLN A 11 12.88 7.36 -2.21
N GLU A 12 11.88 6.55 -2.59
CA GLU A 12 11.07 5.74 -1.67
C GLU A 12 11.67 4.36 -1.36
N CYS A 13 12.22 3.65 -2.36
CA CYS A 13 12.73 2.28 -2.16
C CYS A 13 14.25 2.13 -2.37
N GLY A 14 14.95 3.18 -2.79
CA GLY A 14 16.40 3.20 -2.97
C GLY A 14 16.92 2.42 -4.19
N LYS A 15 16.04 1.81 -4.99
CA LYS A 15 16.46 1.06 -6.19
C LYS A 15 16.83 1.99 -7.33
N GLN A 16 17.89 1.65 -8.05
CA GLN A 16 18.34 2.33 -9.25
C GLN A 16 17.68 1.71 -10.49
N PHE A 17 17.13 2.54 -11.36
CA PHE A 17 16.57 2.13 -12.65
C PHE A 17 16.96 3.11 -13.75
N ILE A 18 16.90 2.65 -14.99
CA ILE A 18 17.18 3.49 -16.16
C ILE A 18 15.86 4.07 -16.63
N PHE A 19 15.72 5.39 -16.53
CA PHE A 19 14.62 6.12 -17.12
C PHE A 19 14.92 6.35 -18.60
N THR A 20 14.44 5.45 -19.45
CA THR A 20 14.78 5.43 -20.87
C THR A 20 14.15 6.59 -21.64
N VAL A 21 14.78 6.97 -22.75
CA VAL A 21 14.24 7.96 -23.70
C VAL A 21 12.83 7.59 -24.16
N GLU A 22 12.56 6.31 -24.40
CA GLU A 22 11.25 5.84 -24.86
C GLU A 22 10.16 6.09 -23.81
N LYS A 23 10.48 5.88 -22.53
CA LYS A 23 9.56 6.17 -21.42
C LYS A 23 9.32 7.66 -21.27
N GLN A 24 10.38 8.48 -21.37
CA GLN A 24 10.26 9.94 -21.32
C GLN A 24 9.36 10.48 -22.44
N ARG A 25 9.51 9.95 -23.66
CA ARG A 25 8.67 10.32 -24.80
C ARG A 25 7.21 9.94 -24.59
N GLN A 26 6.94 8.74 -24.07
CA GLN A 26 5.56 8.31 -23.76
C GLN A 26 4.90 9.19 -22.69
N MET A 27 5.65 9.71 -21.72
CA MET A 27 5.13 10.60 -20.68
C MET A 27 4.82 11.99 -21.25
N ASP A 28 5.70 12.53 -22.10
CA ASP A 28 5.49 13.79 -22.83
C ASP A 28 4.26 13.73 -23.75
N GLU A 29 4.10 12.64 -24.51
CA GLU A 29 2.93 12.42 -25.38
C GLU A 29 1.61 12.33 -24.59
N LYS A 30 1.67 11.94 -23.31
CA LYS A 30 0.52 11.89 -22.39
C LYS A 30 0.33 13.20 -21.61
N GLY A 31 1.19 14.20 -21.81
CA GLY A 31 1.15 15.46 -21.05
C GLY A 31 1.48 15.30 -19.56
N LEU A 32 2.20 14.25 -19.20
CA LEU A 32 2.67 14.00 -17.84
C LEU A 32 4.04 14.66 -17.65
N ASP A 33 4.28 15.19 -16.46
CA ASP A 33 5.57 15.80 -16.13
C ASP A 33 6.70 14.78 -16.29
N ILE A 34 7.75 15.14 -17.04
CA ILE A 34 8.94 14.30 -17.29
C ILE A 34 9.92 14.44 -16.11
N ALA A 35 9.38 14.47 -14.89
CA ALA A 35 10.16 14.22 -13.71
C ALA A 35 10.29 12.70 -13.56
N PRO A 36 11.46 12.17 -13.13
CA PRO A 36 11.53 10.80 -12.69
C PRO A 36 10.43 10.60 -11.64
N PRO A 37 9.47 9.70 -11.87
CA PRO A 37 8.42 9.50 -10.89
C PRO A 37 9.07 9.09 -9.57
N ASP A 38 8.59 9.64 -8.45
CA ASP A 38 8.80 9.01 -7.13
C ASP A 38 8.39 7.52 -7.18
N ALA A 39 7.46 7.19 -8.08
CA ALA A 39 6.99 5.85 -8.39
C ALA A 39 7.92 5.06 -9.35
N CYS A 40 8.44 3.93 -8.86
CA CYS A 40 9.35 3.06 -9.60
C CYS A 40 8.76 2.45 -10.89
N ASP A 41 9.56 2.35 -11.96
CA ASP A 41 9.13 1.71 -13.23
C ASP A 41 8.95 0.18 -13.12
N ALA A 42 9.26 -0.42 -11.96
CA ALA A 42 8.94 -1.81 -11.63
C ALA A 42 7.62 -1.98 -10.84
N CYS A 43 6.88 -0.89 -10.61
CA CYS A 43 5.76 -0.82 -9.66
C CYS A 43 4.37 -0.93 -10.31
N THR A 44 4.20 -1.61 -11.44
CA THR A 44 2.87 -1.98 -11.99
C THR A 44 2.15 -3.05 -11.15
N GLN A 45 2.70 -3.44 -9.99
CA GLN A 45 2.01 -4.24 -8.97
C GLN A 45 2.22 -3.65 -7.58
N ARG A 46 1.12 -3.10 -7.03
CA ARG A 46 0.83 -2.78 -5.62
C ARG A 46 1.94 -2.02 -4.91
N VAL A 47 1.74 -0.71 -4.77
CA VAL A 47 2.50 0.15 -3.85
C VAL A 47 2.40 -0.48 -2.45
N LYS A 48 3.44 -1.24 -2.08
CA LYS A 48 3.56 -1.75 -0.73
C LYS A 48 4.09 -0.59 0.09
N HIS A 49 3.26 0.01 0.93
CA HIS A 49 3.72 0.98 1.93
C HIS A 49 4.65 0.25 2.90
N GLY A 50 5.96 0.25 2.63
CA GLY A 50 6.97 -0.45 3.43
C GLY A 50 6.75 -1.97 3.57
N GLY A 51 6.14 -2.64 2.59
CA GLY A 51 5.81 -4.08 2.68
C GLY A 51 4.34 -4.39 2.97
N LYS A 52 3.55 -3.38 3.38
CA LYS A 52 2.13 -3.50 3.73
C LYS A 52 1.21 -3.23 2.53
N LEU A 53 0.11 -3.95 2.44
CA LEU A 53 -1.00 -3.71 1.52
C LEU A 53 -1.92 -2.61 2.05
N HIS A 54 -2.59 -1.92 1.14
CA HIS A 54 -3.64 -0.95 1.43
C HIS A 54 -5.04 -1.57 1.23
N GLY A 55 -6.00 -1.06 1.99
CA GLY A 55 -7.41 -1.43 1.88
C GLY A 55 -8.28 -0.65 2.86
N ARG A 56 -9.55 -1.05 2.96
CA ARG A 56 -10.56 -0.39 3.79
C ARG A 56 -11.26 -1.38 4.71
N ILE A 57 -11.56 -0.95 5.92
CA ILE A 57 -12.34 -1.77 6.86
C ILE A 57 -13.75 -1.95 6.32
N ARG A 58 -14.12 -3.20 6.06
CA ARG A 58 -15.45 -3.56 5.59
C ARG A 58 -16.45 -3.58 6.74
N TRP A 59 -16.02 -4.09 7.90
CA TRP A 59 -16.71 -4.00 9.18
C TRP A 59 -15.80 -4.55 10.28
N PHE A 60 -16.06 -4.14 11.51
CA PHE A 60 -15.37 -4.64 12.70
C PHE A 60 -16.34 -4.76 13.87
N ASP A 61 -16.35 -5.92 14.53
CA ASP A 61 -17.14 -6.16 15.73
C ASP A 61 -16.23 -6.03 16.96
N LEU A 62 -16.34 -4.91 17.67
CA LEU A 62 -15.58 -4.63 18.90
C LEU A 62 -15.85 -5.66 20.01
N GLY A 63 -17.08 -6.16 20.11
CA GLY A 63 -17.47 -7.12 21.15
C GLY A 63 -16.84 -8.48 20.92
N LYS A 64 -16.75 -8.91 19.65
CA LYS A 64 -16.12 -10.18 19.27
C LYS A 64 -14.61 -10.07 18.99
N GLY A 65 -14.11 -8.88 18.70
CA GLY A 65 -12.69 -8.60 18.47
C GLY A 65 -12.15 -9.03 17.11
N TYR A 66 -13.01 -9.16 16.09
CA TYR A 66 -12.60 -9.50 14.72
C TYR A 66 -13.40 -8.73 13.67
N GLY A 67 -12.86 -8.66 12.47
CA GLY A 67 -13.47 -7.96 11.34
C GLY A 67 -12.90 -8.38 10.00
N PHE A 68 -13.30 -7.64 8.97
CA PHE A 68 -12.81 -7.84 7.61
C PHE A 68 -12.33 -6.54 6.99
N ILE A 69 -11.28 -6.65 6.17
CA ILE A 69 -10.73 -5.57 5.36
C ILE A 69 -10.93 -5.94 3.90
N ALA A 70 -11.50 -5.01 3.12
CA ALA A 70 -11.52 -5.09 1.67
C ALA A 70 -10.21 -4.53 1.14
N ASP A 71 -9.40 -5.36 0.46
CA ASP A 71 -8.20 -4.87 -0.22
C ASP A 71 -8.57 -4.05 -1.47
N ASP A 72 -7.62 -3.32 -2.05
CA ASP A 72 -7.83 -2.61 -3.33
C ASP A 72 -8.24 -3.52 -4.50
N GLY A 73 -8.03 -4.83 -4.37
CA GLY A 73 -8.48 -5.84 -5.34
C GLY A 73 -9.92 -6.30 -5.14
N GLY A 74 -10.63 -5.79 -4.14
CA GLY A 74 -12.00 -6.19 -3.79
C GLY A 74 -12.11 -7.53 -3.06
N LYS A 75 -11.00 -8.07 -2.54
CA LYS A 75 -10.98 -9.30 -1.76
C LYS A 75 -11.15 -9.00 -0.27
N ASP A 76 -12.06 -9.72 0.37
CA ASP A 76 -12.24 -9.66 1.82
C ASP A 76 -11.15 -10.48 2.54
N LEU A 77 -10.47 -9.83 3.47
CA LEU A 77 -9.44 -10.40 4.32
C LEU A 77 -9.84 -10.33 5.79
N PHE A 78 -9.82 -11.49 6.43
CA PHE A 78 -10.09 -11.62 7.87
C PHE A 78 -8.96 -11.00 8.69
N PHE A 79 -9.30 -10.28 9.76
CA PHE A 79 -8.32 -9.85 10.76
C PHE A 79 -8.89 -9.99 12.17
N HIS A 80 -7.99 -10.18 13.13
CA HIS A 80 -8.31 -10.20 14.56
C HIS A 80 -7.68 -8.98 15.24
N ARG A 81 -8.28 -8.48 16.33
CA ARG A 81 -7.78 -7.32 17.08
C ARG A 81 -6.31 -7.45 17.53
N THR A 82 -5.82 -8.67 17.71
CA THR A 82 -4.41 -8.93 18.08
C THR A 82 -3.43 -8.69 16.93
N GLY A 83 -3.92 -8.68 15.69
CA GLY A 83 -3.15 -8.31 14.50
C GLY A 83 -3.17 -6.80 14.24
N VAL A 84 -3.87 -6.01 15.05
CA VAL A 84 -3.93 -4.55 14.95
C VAL A 84 -2.83 -3.95 15.82
N VAL A 85 -2.08 -3.01 15.25
CA VAL A 85 -1.07 -2.24 15.98
C VAL A 85 -1.80 -1.25 16.87
N LEU A 86 -1.49 -1.29 18.16
CA LEU A 86 -2.04 -0.36 19.14
C LEU A 86 -1.53 1.05 18.87
N ALA A 87 -2.37 2.05 19.14
CA ALA A 87 -1.97 3.44 19.13
C ALA A 87 -0.95 3.73 20.26
N GLU A 88 -0.34 4.91 20.24
CA GLU A 88 0.71 5.31 21.20
C GLU A 88 0.22 5.27 22.66
N ASP A 89 -1.08 5.45 22.89
CA ASP A 89 -1.74 5.35 24.19
C ASP A 89 -2.04 3.89 24.62
N GLY A 90 -1.60 2.91 23.82
CA GLY A 90 -1.79 1.48 24.05
C GLY A 90 -3.22 0.99 23.75
N ARG A 91 -4.06 1.79 23.11
CA ARG A 91 -5.45 1.42 22.79
C ARG A 91 -5.60 0.94 21.35
N LEU A 92 -6.67 0.20 21.09
CA LEU A 92 -7.04 -0.16 19.74
C LEU A 92 -7.43 1.13 19.00
N PRO A 93 -6.84 1.42 17.83
CA PRO A 93 -7.26 2.58 17.04
C PRO A 93 -8.74 2.45 16.63
N PRO A 94 -9.40 3.57 16.27
CA PRO A 94 -10.74 3.52 15.70
C PRO A 94 -10.69 2.72 14.39
N LEU A 95 -11.47 1.64 14.36
CA LEU A 95 -11.58 0.71 13.22
C LEU A 95 -13.01 0.81 12.65
N GLU A 96 -13.35 1.99 12.15
CA GLU A 96 -14.67 2.29 11.62
C GLU A 96 -14.86 1.74 10.20
N GLU A 97 -16.09 1.44 9.81
CA GLU A 97 -16.40 1.02 8.44
C GLU A 97 -15.99 2.11 7.44
N GLY A 98 -15.31 1.70 6.37
CA GLY A 98 -14.78 2.60 5.34
C GLY A 98 -13.41 3.20 5.68
N GLN A 99 -12.91 3.04 6.91
CA GLN A 99 -11.59 3.54 7.31
C GLN A 99 -10.48 2.89 6.48
N GLU A 100 -9.60 3.72 5.92
CA GLU A 100 -8.41 3.28 5.19
C GLU A 100 -7.34 2.77 6.17
N VAL A 101 -6.74 1.64 5.83
CA VAL A 101 -5.77 0.93 6.65
C VAL A 101 -4.66 0.33 5.80
N LEU A 102 -3.48 0.22 6.41
CA LEU A 102 -2.36 -0.56 5.91
C LEU A 102 -2.23 -1.85 6.72
N PHE A 103 -1.97 -2.96 6.05
CA PHE A 103 -1.87 -4.28 6.69
C PHE A 103 -0.96 -5.24 5.91
N GLU A 104 -0.48 -6.28 6.55
CA GLU A 104 0.26 -7.38 5.92
C GLU A 104 -0.62 -8.63 5.86
N VAL A 105 -0.45 -9.46 4.84
CA VAL A 105 -1.17 -10.73 4.74
C VAL A 105 -0.25 -11.86 5.15
N THR A 106 -0.66 -12.63 6.15
CA THR A 106 0.05 -13.81 6.64
C THR A 106 -0.82 -15.06 6.49
N GLU A 107 -0.21 -16.20 6.20
CA GLU A 107 -0.90 -17.48 6.18
C GLU A 107 -1.10 -18.00 7.61
N SER A 108 -2.28 -18.53 7.88
CA SER A 108 -2.59 -19.16 9.16
C SER A 108 -3.35 -20.46 8.96
N PRO A 109 -3.48 -21.31 9.99
CA PRO A 109 -4.25 -22.55 9.89
C PRO A 109 -5.71 -22.37 9.47
N LYS A 110 -6.27 -21.16 9.60
CA LYS A 110 -7.64 -20.80 9.21
C LYS A 110 -7.72 -20.08 7.85
N GLY A 111 -6.61 -19.99 7.12
CA GLY A 111 -6.49 -19.24 5.86
C GLY A 111 -5.72 -17.92 6.01
N PRO A 112 -5.63 -17.13 4.93
CA PRO A 112 -4.94 -15.85 4.92
C PRO A 112 -5.62 -14.85 5.85
N GLN A 113 -4.85 -14.18 6.70
CA GLN A 113 -5.33 -13.14 7.61
C GLN A 113 -4.49 -11.87 7.49
N ALA A 114 -5.11 -10.73 7.79
CA ALA A 114 -4.42 -9.46 7.88
C ALA A 114 -3.83 -9.25 9.28
N THR A 115 -2.56 -8.83 9.31
CA THR A 115 -1.74 -8.56 10.50
C THR A 115 -1.03 -7.23 10.34
N GLN A 116 -0.44 -6.70 11.41
CA GLN A 116 0.23 -5.38 11.40
C GLN A 116 -0.69 -4.26 10.90
N VAL A 117 -2.00 -4.37 11.20
CA VAL A 117 -3.03 -3.45 10.73
C VAL A 117 -2.85 -2.10 11.43
N THR A 118 -2.68 -1.05 10.65
CA THR A 118 -2.52 0.34 11.10
C THR A 118 -3.46 1.25 10.31
N PRO A 119 -4.09 2.26 10.92
CA PRO A 119 -4.80 3.29 10.18
C PRO A 119 -3.89 3.94 9.13
N TYR A 120 -4.42 4.18 7.94
CA TYR A 120 -3.73 4.96 6.92
C TYR A 120 -4.01 6.44 7.17
N HIS A 121 -2.96 7.19 7.49
CA HIS A 121 -2.98 8.65 7.60
C HIS A 121 -2.24 9.18 6.37
N GLY A 122 -2.98 9.41 5.29
CA GLY A 122 -2.47 10.03 4.07
C GLY A 122 -2.06 11.48 4.27
#